data_AF-A0A259CHV9-F1
#
_entry.id   AF-A0A259CHV9-F1
#
_cell.length_a   1.000
_cell.length_b   1.000
_cell.length_c   1.000
_cell.angle_alpha   90.00
_cell.angle_beta   90.00
_cell.angle_gamma   90.00
#
_symmetry.space_group_name_H-M   'P 1'
#
loop_
_entity.id
_entity.type
_entity.pdbx_description
1 polymer ?
#
loop_
_entity_poly.entity_id
_entity_poly.type
_entity_poly.pdbx_seq_one_letter_code
_entity_poly.pdbx_strand_id
1 'polypeptide(L)'
;MAEGAGQAAVAAGPAATVALADELGRLFDQMSTAGVAWSRLDGLAPEEHDRYFEISLDFLRIARRAWLAHLDALELVEPAVRRDVLVGAEAARLARLGIAAGPVIAAGSTGSLPATARLLAAIARLPKGAVVLPGLDLDAEDDAFALLTAPATLAPDHPQYGLAHLLPLLGVARRDVVELGPRGPKGRERLLSEAMRQSETTDRWTSLATRLPDAALEGLALVAAADPREEALAIALVLRDTLERPGETAALVTPDRDLARRVAAELNRFGLSIDDSAGVPLAETAPGRLARLVARAAAEDCAPGPLFALLTHPMARFGLEAEEKRAAVA
;
A
#
# COMPACT_ATOMS: atom_id res chain seq x y z
N MET A 1 -12.37 -26.54 -36.68
CA MET A 1 -13.83 -26.44 -36.84
C MET A 1 -14.50 -27.55 -36.04
N ALA A 2 -15.13 -27.19 -34.93
CA ALA A 2 -16.28 -27.87 -34.34
C ALA A 2 -16.85 -26.89 -33.31
N GLU A 3 -18.01 -26.32 -33.65
CA GLU A 3 -18.77 -25.36 -32.87
C GLU A 3 -19.27 -26.00 -31.56
N GLY A 4 -19.04 -25.32 -30.44
CA GLY A 4 -19.70 -25.56 -29.16
C GLY A 4 -20.41 -24.29 -28.75
N ALA A 5 -21.73 -24.36 -28.66
CA ALA A 5 -22.64 -23.26 -28.41
C ALA A 5 -22.28 -22.43 -27.16
N GLY A 6 -22.06 -21.12 -27.36
CA GLY A 6 -22.33 -20.10 -26.34
C GLY A 6 -21.46 -20.08 -25.08
N GLN A 7 -20.32 -20.77 -25.04
CA GLN A 7 -19.34 -20.51 -23.98
C GLN A 7 -18.55 -19.25 -24.35
N ALA A 8 -18.98 -18.12 -23.79
CA ALA A 8 -18.12 -16.95 -23.67
C ALA A 8 -16.77 -17.41 -23.11
N ALA A 9 -15.68 -16.93 -23.70
CA ALA A 9 -14.30 -17.25 -23.31
C ALA A 9 -14.00 -16.72 -21.90
N VAL A 10 -14.55 -17.35 -20.88
CA VAL A 10 -14.08 -17.26 -19.50
C VAL A 10 -12.80 -18.08 -19.46
N ALA A 11 -11.70 -17.48 -19.03
CA ALA A 11 -10.41 -18.15 -18.92
C ALA A 11 -10.57 -19.49 -18.18
N ALA A 12 -10.57 -20.60 -18.92
CA ALA A 12 -10.93 -21.92 -18.41
C ALA A 12 -9.65 -22.70 -18.10
N GLY A 13 -9.27 -22.70 -16.81
CA GLY A 13 -8.16 -23.50 -16.30
C GLY A 13 -7.94 -23.29 -14.79
N PRO A 14 -7.24 -24.21 -14.09
CA PRO A 14 -7.00 -24.09 -12.66
C PRO A 14 -6.31 -22.78 -12.27
N ALA A 15 -5.30 -22.36 -13.04
CA ALA A 15 -4.58 -21.10 -12.79
C ALA A 15 -5.50 -19.87 -12.91
N ALA A 16 -6.34 -19.83 -13.95
CA ALA A 16 -7.31 -18.76 -14.13
C ALA A 16 -8.37 -18.75 -13.02
N THR A 17 -8.79 -19.93 -12.56
CA THR A 17 -9.75 -20.06 -11.45
C THR A 17 -9.17 -19.51 -10.14
N VAL A 18 -7.90 -19.82 -9.83
CA VAL A 18 -7.22 -19.28 -8.65
C VAL A 18 -7.03 -17.77 -8.77
N ALA A 19 -6.62 -17.27 -9.93
CA ALA A 19 -6.49 -15.83 -10.15
C ALA A 19 -7.82 -15.08 -9.96
N LEU A 20 -8.93 -15.62 -10.49
CA LEU A 20 -10.26 -15.06 -10.28
C LEU A 20 -10.71 -15.14 -8.82
N ALA A 21 -10.34 -16.20 -8.10
CA ALA A 21 -10.58 -16.31 -6.67
C ALA A 21 -9.79 -15.24 -5.88
N ASP A 22 -8.56 -14.93 -6.27
CA ASP A 22 -7.77 -13.84 -5.67
C ASP A 22 -8.40 -12.47 -5.92
N GLU A 23 -8.93 -12.21 -7.13
CA GLU A 23 -9.67 -10.97 -7.43
C GLU A 23 -10.95 -10.86 -6.58
N LEU A 24 -11.69 -11.96 -6.45
CA LEU A 24 -12.89 -12.02 -5.61
C LEU A 24 -12.56 -11.79 -4.13
N GLY A 25 -11.49 -12.41 -3.63
CA GLY A 25 -10.98 -12.18 -2.27
C GLY A 25 -10.60 -10.73 -2.04
N ARG A 26 -9.90 -10.10 -3.00
CA ARG A 26 -9.55 -8.67 -2.93
C ARG A 26 -10.78 -7.77 -2.89
N LEU A 27 -11.83 -8.07 -3.65
CA LEU A 27 -13.10 -7.34 -3.57
C LEU A 27 -13.73 -7.46 -2.16
N PHE A 28 -13.73 -8.66 -1.58
CA PHE A 28 -14.30 -8.88 -0.24
C PHE A 28 -13.50 -8.09 0.81
N ASP A 29 -12.17 -8.15 0.74
CA ASP A 29 -11.29 -7.39 1.62
C ASP A 29 -11.51 -5.88 1.50
N GLN A 30 -11.69 -5.36 0.28
CA GLN A 30 -11.98 -3.95 0.04
C GLN A 30 -13.33 -3.54 0.65
N MET A 31 -14.39 -4.32 0.41
CA MET A 31 -15.72 -4.07 0.97
C MET A 31 -15.70 -4.05 2.50
N SER A 32 -15.06 -5.07 3.10
CA SER A 32 -14.90 -5.20 4.56
C SER A 32 -14.04 -4.06 5.12
N THR A 33 -12.91 -3.75 4.50
CA THR A 33 -11.97 -2.70 4.95
C THR A 33 -12.55 -1.30 4.84
N ALA A 34 -13.35 -1.03 3.81
CA ALA A 34 -14.05 0.24 3.63
C ALA A 34 -15.31 0.35 4.50
N GLY A 35 -15.71 -0.73 5.19
CA GLY A 35 -16.95 -0.77 5.98
C GLY A 35 -18.21 -0.59 5.11
N VAL A 36 -18.13 -0.97 3.84
CA VAL A 36 -19.24 -0.81 2.89
C VAL A 36 -20.16 -2.01 3.02
N ALA A 37 -21.43 -1.74 3.31
CA ALA A 37 -22.45 -2.78 3.34
C ALA A 37 -22.64 -3.35 1.93
N TRP A 38 -22.69 -4.67 1.83
CA TRP A 38 -22.93 -5.40 0.58
C TRP A 38 -24.22 -5.01 -0.13
N SER A 39 -25.24 -4.58 0.61
CA SER A 39 -26.49 -4.07 0.03
C SER A 39 -26.28 -2.81 -0.82
N ARG A 40 -25.16 -2.11 -0.69
CA ARG A 40 -24.83 -0.98 -1.58
C ARG A 40 -24.51 -1.41 -3.01
N LEU A 41 -24.08 -2.65 -3.23
CA LEU A 41 -23.85 -3.16 -4.58
C LEU A 41 -25.17 -3.38 -5.33
N ASP A 42 -26.27 -3.63 -4.60
CA ASP A 42 -27.59 -3.82 -5.21
C ASP A 42 -28.11 -2.57 -5.95
N GLY A 43 -27.61 -1.39 -5.57
CA GLY A 43 -27.96 -0.11 -6.17
C GLY A 43 -26.99 0.40 -7.24
N LEU A 44 -25.96 -0.37 -7.60
CA LEU A 44 -24.97 0.01 -8.63
C LEU A 44 -25.42 -0.31 -10.06
N ALA A 45 -26.61 -0.88 -10.25
CA ALA A 45 -27.12 -1.20 -11.58
C ALA A 45 -27.26 0.08 -12.41
N PRO A 46 -26.61 0.19 -13.59
CA PRO A 46 -26.82 1.30 -14.49
C PRO A 46 -28.31 1.43 -14.85
N GLU A 47 -28.78 2.65 -15.13
CA GLU A 47 -30.15 2.88 -15.63
C GLU A 47 -30.43 2.15 -16.95
N GLU A 48 -29.39 1.63 -17.61
CA GLU A 48 -29.47 0.70 -18.74
C GLU A 48 -29.22 -0.74 -18.27
N HIS A 49 -30.23 -1.60 -18.42
CA HIS A 49 -30.23 -3.03 -18.07
C HIS A 49 -29.13 -3.83 -18.77
N ASP A 50 -27.92 -3.84 -18.22
CA ASP A 50 -26.91 -4.83 -18.58
C ASP A 50 -27.16 -6.14 -17.82
N ARG A 51 -27.80 -7.10 -18.50
CA ARG A 51 -28.05 -8.46 -17.99
C ARG A 51 -26.77 -9.14 -17.48
N TYR A 52 -25.59 -8.83 -18.02
CA TYR A 52 -24.33 -9.41 -17.53
C TYR A 52 -23.91 -8.83 -16.19
N PHE A 53 -24.26 -7.58 -15.91
CA PHE A 53 -24.05 -6.96 -14.61
C PHE A 53 -24.93 -7.62 -13.54
N GLU A 54 -26.19 -7.90 -13.85
CA GLU A 54 -27.10 -8.63 -12.95
C GLU A 54 -26.56 -10.03 -12.61
N ILE A 55 -26.09 -10.78 -13.62
CA ILE A 55 -25.47 -12.10 -13.41
C ILE A 55 -24.25 -11.99 -12.49
N SER A 56 -23.43 -10.96 -12.65
CA SER A 56 -22.25 -10.73 -11.82
C SER A 56 -22.63 -10.42 -10.37
N LEU A 57 -23.63 -9.56 -10.16
CA LEU A 57 -24.16 -9.27 -8.82
C LEU A 57 -24.73 -10.52 -8.14
N ASP A 58 -25.48 -11.34 -8.89
CA ASP A 58 -26.02 -12.60 -8.35
C ASP A 58 -24.91 -13.58 -7.97
N PHE A 59 -23.86 -13.69 -8.80
CA PHE A 59 -22.68 -14.47 -8.45
C PHE A 59 -22.03 -13.96 -7.16
N LEU A 60 -21.81 -12.65 -7.02
CA LEU A 60 -21.23 -12.05 -5.81
C LEU A 60 -22.09 -12.33 -4.57
N ARG A 61 -23.43 -12.27 -4.69
CA ARG A 61 -24.37 -12.61 -3.60
C ARG A 61 -24.21 -14.08 -3.18
N ILE A 62 -24.13 -15.01 -4.14
CA ILE A 62 -23.92 -16.44 -3.87
C ILE A 62 -22.58 -16.67 -3.17
N ALA A 63 -21.51 -16.13 -3.75
CA ALA A 63 -20.15 -16.26 -3.22
C ALA A 63 -20.05 -15.72 -1.79
N ARG A 64 -20.62 -14.54 -1.53
CA ARG A 64 -20.66 -13.95 -0.19
C ARG A 64 -21.40 -14.84 0.80
N ARG A 65 -22.57 -15.36 0.43
CA ARG A 65 -23.34 -16.26 1.30
C ARG A 65 -22.56 -17.52 1.63
N ALA A 66 -21.92 -18.13 0.63
CA ALA A 66 -21.10 -19.32 0.82
C ALA A 66 -19.89 -19.02 1.73
N TRP A 67 -19.23 -17.87 1.53
CA TRP A 67 -18.09 -17.44 2.35
C TRP A 67 -18.46 -17.22 3.81
N LEU A 68 -19.56 -16.51 4.09
CA LEU A 68 -20.02 -16.28 5.46
C LEU A 68 -20.39 -17.59 6.16
N ALA A 69 -21.05 -18.52 5.45
CA ALA A 69 -21.35 -19.85 6.00
C ALA A 69 -20.09 -20.66 6.28
N HIS A 70 -19.05 -20.53 5.45
CA HIS A 70 -17.77 -21.18 5.66
C HIS A 70 -17.05 -20.64 6.91
N LEU A 71 -17.03 -19.31 7.08
CA LEU A 71 -16.45 -18.68 8.27
C LEU A 71 -17.18 -19.09 9.55
N ASP A 72 -18.52 -19.13 9.53
CA ASP A 72 -19.34 -19.54 10.67
C ASP A 72 -19.07 -21.00 11.06
N ALA A 73 -19.03 -21.91 10.09
CA ALA A 73 -18.74 -23.33 10.33
C ALA A 73 -17.35 -23.60 10.93
N LEU A 74 -16.38 -22.71 10.68
CA LEU A 74 -15.03 -22.79 11.23
C LEU A 74 -14.82 -21.93 12.47
N GLU A 75 -15.85 -21.21 12.94
CA GLU A 75 -15.76 -20.22 14.02
C GLU A 75 -14.67 -19.16 13.77
N LEU A 76 -14.53 -18.74 12.51
CA LEU A 76 -13.55 -17.76 12.06
C LEU A 76 -14.21 -16.39 11.80
N VAL A 77 -13.37 -15.35 11.83
CA VAL A 77 -13.75 -13.99 11.49
C VAL A 77 -12.73 -13.41 10.52
N GLU A 78 -13.20 -12.59 9.58
CA GLU A 78 -12.31 -11.89 8.66
C GLU A 78 -11.32 -10.98 9.42
N PRO A 79 -10.05 -10.89 9.00
CA PRO A 79 -9.05 -10.05 9.65
C PRO A 79 -9.48 -8.57 9.75
N ALA A 80 -10.08 -8.01 8.69
CA ALA A 80 -10.57 -6.63 8.68
C ALA A 80 -11.70 -6.41 9.70
N VAL A 81 -12.66 -7.34 9.77
CA VAL A 81 -13.77 -7.29 10.73
C VAL A 81 -13.23 -7.38 12.16
N ARG A 82 -12.32 -8.32 12.44
CA ARG A 82 -11.68 -8.45 13.75
C ARG A 82 -10.94 -7.17 14.16
N ARG A 83 -10.12 -6.61 13.27
CA ARG A 83 -9.40 -5.36 13.49
C ARG A 83 -10.37 -4.24 13.85
N ASP A 84 -11.44 -4.08 13.09
CA ASP A 84 -12.41 -3.01 13.28
C ASP A 84 -13.18 -3.13 14.61
N VAL A 85 -13.52 -4.36 15.02
CA VAL A 85 -14.10 -4.64 16.34
C VAL A 85 -13.13 -4.27 17.46
N LEU A 86 -11.86 -4.66 17.36
CA LEU A 86 -10.84 -4.34 18.38
C LEU A 86 -10.59 -2.84 18.47
N VAL A 87 -10.45 -2.16 17.34
CA VAL A 87 -10.26 -0.70 17.27
C VAL A 87 -11.49 0.03 17.84
N GLY A 88 -12.70 -0.44 17.52
CA GLY A 88 -13.94 0.10 18.07
C GLY A 88 -14.06 -0.10 19.59
N ALA A 89 -13.70 -1.27 20.09
CA ALA A 89 -13.67 -1.56 21.53
C ALA A 89 -12.67 -0.66 22.26
N GLU A 90 -11.50 -0.42 21.67
CA GLU A 90 -10.50 0.49 22.23
C GLU A 90 -10.98 1.94 22.26
N ALA A 91 -11.58 2.42 21.17
CA ALA A 91 -12.19 3.75 21.12
C ALA A 91 -13.27 3.92 22.21
N ALA A 92 -14.12 2.91 22.42
CA ALA A 92 -15.12 2.91 23.48
C ALA A 92 -14.51 2.82 24.89
N ARG A 93 -13.42 2.08 25.07
CA ARG A 93 -12.67 2.02 26.32
C ARG A 93 -12.09 3.39 26.68
N LEU A 94 -11.43 4.04 25.75
CA LEU A 94 -10.87 5.38 25.91
C LEU A 94 -11.96 6.41 26.27
N ALA A 95 -13.07 6.40 25.53
CA ALA A 95 -14.20 7.30 25.80
C ALA A 95 -14.78 7.11 27.22
N ARG A 96 -14.91 5.87 27.69
CA ARG A 96 -15.37 5.58 29.07
C ARG A 96 -14.40 6.05 30.14
N LEU A 97 -13.09 5.97 29.89
CA LEU A 97 -12.08 6.41 30.85
C LEU A 97 -12.02 7.93 30.99
N GLY A 98 -12.28 8.68 29.91
CA GLY A 98 -12.23 10.14 29.93
C GLY A 98 -10.89 10.65 30.48
N ILE A 99 -10.93 11.40 31.58
CA ILE A 99 -9.71 11.93 32.22
C ILE A 99 -8.77 10.83 32.76
N ALA A 100 -9.31 9.67 33.14
CA ALA A 100 -8.54 8.56 33.70
C ALA A 100 -7.67 7.84 32.64
N ALA A 101 -7.89 8.11 31.35
CA ALA A 101 -7.06 7.56 30.27
C ALA A 101 -5.62 8.11 30.30
N GLY A 102 -5.39 9.24 30.96
CA GLY A 102 -4.12 9.95 30.91
C GLY A 102 -3.86 10.55 29.51
N PRO A 103 -2.60 10.92 29.20
CA PRO A 103 -2.21 11.40 27.88
C PRO A 103 -2.30 10.29 26.83
N VAL A 104 -3.02 10.54 25.73
CA VAL A 104 -3.14 9.61 24.60
C VAL A 104 -2.89 10.36 23.31
N ILE A 105 -1.84 9.98 22.58
CA ILE A 105 -1.40 10.67 21.37
C ILE A 105 -1.39 9.69 20.21
N ALA A 106 -2.10 10.03 19.12
CA ALA A 106 -1.99 9.33 17.85
C ALA A 106 -1.22 10.22 16.86
N ALA A 107 -0.10 9.75 16.34
CA ALA A 107 0.75 10.53 15.44
C ALA A 107 1.02 9.78 14.13
N GLY A 108 0.97 10.50 13.01
CA GLY A 108 1.35 9.96 11.69
C GLY A 108 0.25 9.16 10.98
N SER A 109 -0.96 9.10 11.53
CA SER A 109 -2.09 8.43 10.86
C SER A 109 -2.88 9.41 10.00
N THR A 110 -3.22 8.98 8.78
CA THR A 110 -4.10 9.71 7.85
C THR A 110 -5.58 9.41 8.08
N GLY A 111 -5.93 8.44 8.95
CA GLY A 111 -7.32 8.05 9.18
C GLY A 111 -8.01 7.40 7.97
N SER A 112 -7.27 6.88 6.98
CA SER A 112 -7.84 6.33 5.73
C SER A 112 -8.79 5.14 5.92
N LEU A 113 -8.74 4.48 7.09
CA LEU A 113 -9.67 3.40 7.45
C LEU A 113 -10.77 3.93 8.38
N PRO A 114 -12.06 3.65 8.12
CA PRO A 114 -13.16 4.17 8.95
C PRO A 114 -13.06 3.81 10.44
N ALA A 115 -12.60 2.60 10.77
CA ALA A 115 -12.36 2.21 12.17
C ALA A 115 -11.25 3.04 12.81
N THR A 116 -10.13 3.24 12.12
CA THR A 116 -9.03 4.08 12.58
C THR A 116 -9.47 5.53 12.75
N ALA A 117 -10.21 6.11 11.78
CA ALA A 117 -10.75 7.47 11.90
C ALA A 117 -11.64 7.64 13.14
N ARG A 118 -12.49 6.65 13.46
CA ARG A 118 -13.30 6.66 14.68
C ARG A 118 -12.46 6.63 15.95
N LEU A 119 -11.37 5.86 15.96
CA LEU A 119 -10.41 5.85 17.07
C LEU A 119 -9.71 7.19 17.21
N LEU A 120 -9.20 7.78 16.12
CA LEU A 120 -8.58 9.11 16.13
C LEU A 120 -9.55 10.17 16.67
N ALA A 121 -10.82 10.12 16.25
CA ALA A 121 -11.86 11.02 16.76
C ALA A 121 -12.13 10.81 18.26
N ALA A 122 -12.10 9.56 18.75
CA ALA A 122 -12.22 9.28 20.18
C ALA A 122 -11.03 9.83 20.97
N ILE A 123 -9.80 9.66 20.45
CA ILE A 123 -8.58 10.21 21.05
C ILE A 123 -8.64 11.74 21.09
N ALA A 124 -8.97 12.40 19.99
CA ALA A 124 -9.05 13.86 19.91
C ALA A 124 -10.04 14.49 20.91
N ARG A 125 -11.04 13.73 21.37
CA ARG A 125 -12.04 14.17 22.36
C ARG A 125 -11.65 13.92 23.81
N LEU A 126 -10.54 13.22 24.08
CA LEU A 126 -10.08 13.02 25.46
C LEU A 126 -9.53 14.32 26.04
N PRO A 127 -9.70 14.57 27.36
CA PRO A 127 -9.15 15.78 28.00
C PRO A 127 -7.63 15.96 27.85
N LYS A 128 -6.89 14.87 27.65
CA LYS A 128 -5.44 14.85 27.39
C LYS A 128 -5.11 14.08 26.10
N GLY A 129 -6.03 14.13 25.15
CA GLY A 129 -5.88 13.49 23.84
C GLY A 129 -5.25 14.42 22.81
N ALA A 130 -4.45 13.87 21.89
CA ALA A 130 -3.94 14.61 20.74
C ALA A 130 -3.87 13.73 19.50
N VAL A 131 -4.20 14.31 18.34
CA VAL A 131 -3.99 13.70 17.02
C VAL A 131 -3.02 14.59 16.25
N VAL A 132 -1.89 14.02 15.84
CA VAL A 132 -0.86 14.69 15.03
C VAL A 132 -0.97 14.18 13.60
N LEU A 133 -1.49 15.05 12.72
CA LEU A 133 -1.73 14.73 11.32
C LEU A 133 -0.43 14.75 10.51
N PRO A 134 -0.16 13.73 9.67
CA PRO A 134 1.02 13.69 8.82
C PRO A 134 0.86 14.59 7.59
N GLY A 135 1.47 15.79 7.61
CA GLY A 135 1.60 16.63 6.42
C GLY A 135 0.27 17.09 5.84
N LEU A 136 -0.65 17.59 6.68
CA LEU A 136 -1.86 18.25 6.21
C LEU A 136 -1.50 19.50 5.41
N ASP A 137 -2.05 19.60 4.19
CA ASP A 137 -1.84 20.75 3.33
C ASP A 137 -2.60 21.98 3.86
N LEU A 138 -1.85 22.96 4.33
CA LEU A 138 -2.36 24.26 4.81
C LEU A 138 -2.17 25.38 3.78
N ASP A 139 -1.52 25.10 2.65
CA ASP A 139 -1.19 26.06 1.59
C ASP A 139 -2.25 26.10 0.48
N ALA A 140 -2.88 24.97 0.19
CA ALA A 140 -3.99 24.91 -0.76
C ALA A 140 -5.13 25.84 -0.33
N GLU A 141 -5.83 26.44 -1.30
CA GLU A 141 -7.01 27.24 -0.99
C GLU A 141 -8.18 26.36 -0.55
N ASP A 142 -9.10 26.89 0.27
CA ASP A 142 -10.20 26.12 0.85
C ASP A 142 -11.12 25.47 -0.20
N ASP A 143 -11.36 26.18 -1.31
CA ASP A 143 -12.19 25.68 -2.40
C ASP A 143 -11.51 24.54 -3.17
N ALA A 144 -10.22 24.68 -3.47
CA ALA A 144 -9.42 23.64 -4.10
C ALA A 144 -9.31 22.40 -3.20
N PHE A 145 -9.11 22.59 -1.89
CA PHE A 145 -9.05 21.48 -0.93
C PHE A 145 -10.41 20.77 -0.78
N ALA A 146 -11.53 21.51 -0.84
CA ALA A 146 -12.86 20.93 -0.76
C ALA A 146 -13.19 19.98 -1.92
N LEU A 147 -12.64 20.24 -3.11
CA LEU A 147 -12.81 19.39 -4.30
C LEU A 147 -12.36 17.95 -4.08
N LEU A 148 -11.37 17.72 -3.22
CA LEU A 148 -10.85 16.38 -2.90
C LEU A 148 -11.95 15.41 -2.49
N THR A 149 -12.97 15.91 -1.78
CA THR A 149 -14.06 15.11 -1.20
C THR A 149 -15.42 15.42 -1.81
N ALA A 150 -15.48 16.33 -2.80
CA ALA A 150 -16.73 16.70 -3.44
C ALA A 150 -17.21 15.55 -4.35
N PRO A 151 -18.51 15.20 -4.35
CA PRO A 151 -19.02 14.03 -5.08
C PRO A 151 -18.66 13.98 -6.58
N ALA A 152 -18.58 15.14 -7.24
CA ALA A 152 -18.29 15.24 -8.67
C ALA A 152 -16.79 15.16 -9.00
N THR A 153 -15.91 15.37 -8.02
CA THR A 153 -14.45 15.53 -8.22
C THR A 153 -13.65 14.73 -7.18
N LEU A 154 -14.23 13.64 -6.67
CA LEU A 154 -13.60 12.75 -5.69
C LEU A 154 -12.21 12.36 -6.19
N ALA A 155 -11.20 12.54 -5.33
CA ALA A 155 -9.81 12.27 -5.68
C ALA A 155 -9.19 11.24 -4.72
N PRO A 156 -9.64 9.98 -4.71
CA PRO A 156 -9.14 8.96 -3.80
C PRO A 156 -7.63 8.73 -3.91
N ASP A 157 -7.05 9.01 -5.08
CA ASP A 157 -5.62 8.87 -5.36
C ASP A 157 -4.78 10.06 -4.87
N HIS A 158 -5.43 11.15 -4.43
CA HIS A 158 -4.72 12.33 -3.94
C HIS A 158 -4.22 12.09 -2.49
N PRO A 159 -2.96 12.42 -2.15
CA PRO A 159 -2.41 12.16 -0.81
C PRO A 159 -3.19 12.80 0.34
N GLN A 160 -3.83 13.95 0.11
CA GLN A 160 -4.65 14.65 1.10
C GLN A 160 -6.09 14.13 1.22
N TYR A 161 -6.54 13.21 0.36
CA TYR A 161 -7.93 12.73 0.36
C TYR A 161 -8.38 12.14 1.71
N GLY A 162 -7.56 11.27 2.28
CA GLY A 162 -7.85 10.67 3.59
C GLY A 162 -7.93 11.70 4.71
N LEU A 163 -7.02 12.68 4.71
CA LEU A 163 -7.02 13.78 5.68
C LEU A 163 -8.23 14.69 5.50
N ALA A 164 -8.62 15.00 4.27
CA ALA A 164 -9.80 15.80 3.96
C ALA A 164 -11.09 15.13 4.47
N HIS A 165 -11.20 13.80 4.39
CA HIS A 165 -12.29 13.05 5.01
C HIS A 165 -12.19 12.92 6.53
N LEU A 166 -10.97 12.95 7.09
CA LEU A 166 -10.75 12.83 8.53
C LEU A 166 -11.16 14.10 9.29
N LEU A 167 -10.87 15.29 8.78
CA LEU A 167 -11.12 16.56 9.49
C LEU A 167 -12.59 16.72 9.97
N PRO A 168 -13.62 16.47 9.13
CA PRO A 168 -15.02 16.50 9.57
C PRO A 168 -15.34 15.49 10.69
N LEU A 169 -14.70 14.31 10.68
CA LEU A 169 -14.90 13.29 11.72
C LEU A 169 -14.28 13.68 13.06
N LEU A 170 -13.21 14.48 13.02
CA LEU A 170 -12.60 15.08 14.20
C LEU A 170 -13.40 16.31 14.69
N GLY A 171 -14.25 16.88 13.84
CA GLY A 171 -15.06 18.07 14.16
C GLY A 171 -14.26 19.37 14.14
N VAL A 172 -13.18 19.43 13.36
CA VAL A 172 -12.30 20.60 13.24
C VAL A 172 -12.24 21.05 11.78
N ALA A 173 -12.11 22.36 11.56
CA ALA A 173 -11.78 22.88 10.25
C ALA A 173 -10.26 22.77 10.01
N ARG A 174 -9.86 22.73 8.74
CA ARG A 174 -8.44 22.70 8.33
C ARG A 174 -7.64 23.84 8.96
N ARG A 175 -8.23 25.05 9.02
CA ARG A 175 -7.64 26.24 9.64
C ARG A 175 -7.46 26.16 11.17
N ASP A 176 -8.14 25.23 11.83
CA ASP A 176 -8.03 25.04 13.28
C ASP A 176 -6.82 24.14 13.65
N VAL A 177 -6.18 23.53 12.65
CA VAL A 177 -5.00 22.68 12.83
C VAL A 177 -3.77 23.55 13.04
N VAL A 178 -3.06 23.30 14.13
CA VAL A 178 -1.84 24.04 14.50
C VAL A 178 -0.61 23.28 14.01
N GLU A 179 0.29 23.99 13.34
CA GLU A 179 1.61 23.46 12.97
C GLU A 179 2.47 23.28 14.24
N LEU A 180 2.94 22.05 14.48
CA LEU A 180 3.72 21.72 15.68
C LEU A 180 5.22 22.02 15.55
N GLY A 181 5.72 22.24 14.33
CA GLY A 181 7.13 22.50 14.06
C GLY A 181 7.29 23.60 13.03
N PRO A 182 8.48 24.22 12.95
CA PRO A 182 8.76 25.19 11.89
C PRO A 182 8.65 24.51 10.53
N ARG A 183 8.08 25.22 9.56
CA ARG A 183 8.12 24.78 8.16
C ARG A 183 9.57 24.61 7.71
N GLY A 184 9.78 23.66 6.80
CA GLY A 184 11.06 23.45 6.17
C GLY A 184 11.57 24.74 5.52
N PRO A 185 12.89 24.91 5.42
CA PRO A 185 13.43 26.06 4.73
C PRO A 185 12.95 26.06 3.27
N LYS A 186 12.83 27.25 2.69
CA LYS A 186 12.61 27.48 1.25
C LYS A 186 11.19 27.28 0.70
N GLY A 187 10.20 26.93 1.53
CA GLY A 187 8.79 26.85 1.10
C GLY A 187 8.49 25.67 0.17
N ARG A 188 9.14 24.52 0.39
CA ARG A 188 8.95 23.29 -0.40
C ARG A 188 7.56 22.68 -0.21
N GLU A 189 6.93 22.91 0.92
CA GLU A 189 5.56 22.49 1.22
C GLU A 189 4.58 23.07 0.20
N ARG A 190 4.75 24.36 -0.15
CA ARG A 190 3.95 25.02 -1.17
C ARG A 190 4.21 24.46 -2.56
N LEU A 191 5.47 24.13 -2.90
CA LEU A 191 5.81 23.46 -4.16
C LEU A 191 5.10 22.10 -4.26
N LEU A 192 5.14 21.30 -3.18
CA LEU A 192 4.47 20.00 -3.14
C LEU A 192 2.94 20.15 -3.23
N SER A 193 2.36 21.11 -2.53
CA SER A 193 0.93 21.43 -2.63
C SER A 193 0.52 21.74 -4.08
N GLU A 194 1.28 22.60 -4.76
CA GLU A 194 1.00 22.96 -6.15
C GLU A 194 1.27 21.82 -7.15
N ALA A 195 2.26 20.95 -6.87
CA ALA A 195 2.56 19.78 -7.68
C ALA A 195 1.47 18.70 -7.60
N MET A 196 0.76 18.62 -6.47
CA MET A 196 -0.35 17.68 -6.25
C MET A 196 -1.72 18.28 -6.60
N ARG A 197 -1.76 19.55 -7.04
CA ARG A 197 -2.99 20.26 -7.38
C ARG A 197 -3.83 19.46 -8.39
N GLN A 198 -5.13 19.34 -8.10
CA GLN A 198 -6.09 18.70 -9.00
C GLN A 198 -6.24 19.46 -10.32
N SER A 199 -6.49 18.71 -11.41
CA SER A 199 -6.69 19.22 -12.76
C SER A 199 -7.68 20.38 -12.85
N GLU A 200 -8.75 20.28 -12.06
CA GLU A 200 -9.89 21.19 -11.97
C GLU A 200 -9.51 22.60 -11.54
N THR A 201 -8.32 22.80 -10.94
CA THR A 201 -7.84 24.12 -10.47
C THR A 201 -6.48 24.52 -11.03
N THR A 202 -5.98 23.82 -12.05
CA THR A 202 -4.68 24.11 -12.68
C THR A 202 -4.61 25.46 -13.38
N ASP A 203 -5.74 26.12 -13.64
CA ASP A 203 -5.80 27.51 -14.10
C ASP A 203 -5.01 28.46 -13.17
N ARG A 204 -4.92 28.11 -11.88
CA ARG A 204 -4.15 28.85 -10.88
C ARG A 204 -2.63 28.78 -11.08
N TRP A 205 -2.12 27.85 -11.87
CA TRP A 205 -0.69 27.79 -12.21
C TRP A 205 -0.22 29.00 -13.04
N THR A 206 -1.14 29.71 -13.69
CA THR A 206 -0.83 30.99 -14.36
C THR A 206 -0.20 32.02 -13.42
N SER A 207 -0.51 31.95 -12.13
CA SER A 207 0.06 32.79 -11.07
C SER A 207 1.14 32.08 -10.23
N LEU A 208 1.58 30.88 -10.62
CA LEU A 208 2.49 30.07 -9.80
C LEU A 208 3.82 30.79 -9.53
N ALA A 209 4.39 31.43 -10.56
CA ALA A 209 5.67 32.13 -10.45
C ALA A 209 5.67 33.28 -9.43
N THR A 210 4.50 33.88 -9.15
CA THR A 210 4.39 34.94 -8.12
C THR A 210 4.11 34.37 -6.73
N ARG A 211 3.57 33.15 -6.66
CA ARG A 211 3.19 32.46 -5.43
C ARG A 211 4.32 31.57 -4.89
N LEU A 212 5.17 31.02 -5.76
CA LEU A 212 6.23 30.11 -5.38
C LEU A 212 7.59 30.85 -5.34
N PRO A 213 8.32 30.81 -4.22
CA PRO A 213 9.66 31.38 -4.16
C PRO A 213 10.65 30.52 -4.94
N ASP A 214 11.59 31.14 -5.67
CA ASP A 214 12.67 30.43 -6.39
C ASP A 214 13.47 29.50 -5.46
N ALA A 215 13.60 29.89 -4.20
CA ALA A 215 14.26 29.09 -3.16
C ALA A 215 13.68 27.67 -3.06
N ALA A 216 12.38 27.46 -3.35
CA ALA A 216 11.73 26.16 -3.23
C ALA A 216 12.39 25.07 -4.08
N LEU A 217 13.04 25.45 -5.19
CA LEU A 217 13.75 24.54 -6.08
C LEU A 217 15.23 24.36 -5.72
N GLU A 218 15.79 25.17 -4.82
CA GLU A 218 17.21 25.08 -4.47
C GLU A 218 17.53 23.73 -3.80
N GLY A 219 18.57 23.07 -4.31
CA GLY A 219 19.01 21.76 -3.83
C GLY A 219 18.19 20.60 -4.39
N LEU A 220 17.28 20.85 -5.35
CA LEU A 220 16.70 19.80 -6.18
C LEU A 220 17.57 19.60 -7.42
N ALA A 221 17.80 18.34 -7.76
CA ALA A 221 18.50 17.95 -8.98
C ALA A 221 17.70 16.87 -9.70
N LEU A 222 17.72 16.91 -11.03
CA LEU A 222 17.14 15.87 -11.89
C LEU A 222 18.28 15.14 -12.59
N VAL A 223 18.30 13.83 -12.46
CA VAL A 223 19.23 12.96 -13.19
C VAL A 223 18.42 12.14 -14.19
N ALA A 224 18.64 12.37 -15.48
CA ALA A 224 18.05 11.57 -16.54
C ALA A 224 19.04 10.47 -16.94
N ALA A 225 18.73 9.23 -16.57
CA ALA A 225 19.52 8.06 -16.95
C ALA A 225 19.04 7.48 -18.29
N ALA A 226 19.94 6.95 -19.10
CA ALA A 226 19.64 6.30 -20.37
C ALA A 226 19.02 4.91 -20.21
N ASP A 227 19.37 4.22 -19.12
CA ASP A 227 18.83 2.90 -18.80
C ASP A 227 18.80 2.63 -17.27
N PRO A 228 18.09 1.58 -16.82
CA PRO A 228 17.97 1.30 -15.39
C PRO A 228 19.26 0.88 -14.68
N ARG A 229 20.34 0.53 -15.39
CA ARG A 229 21.66 0.27 -14.78
C ARG A 229 22.35 1.60 -14.47
N GLU A 230 22.31 2.53 -15.42
CA GLU A 230 22.83 3.89 -15.20
C GLU A 230 22.07 4.59 -14.07
N GLU A 231 20.75 4.46 -14.02
CA GLU A 231 19.92 4.99 -12.93
C GLU A 231 20.37 4.48 -11.56
N ALA A 232 20.52 3.16 -11.43
CA ALA A 232 20.94 2.54 -10.18
C ALA A 232 22.34 2.97 -9.75
N LEU A 233 23.28 3.08 -10.70
CA LEU A 233 24.64 3.54 -10.42
C LEU A 233 24.65 5.02 -10.00
N ALA A 234 23.90 5.89 -10.69
CA ALA A 234 23.80 7.30 -10.36
C ALA A 234 23.25 7.51 -8.94
N ILE A 235 22.16 6.80 -8.59
CA ILE A 235 21.60 6.83 -7.24
C ILE A 235 22.62 6.32 -6.21
N ALA A 236 23.28 5.19 -6.47
CA ALA A 236 24.28 4.64 -5.55
C ALA A 236 25.46 5.60 -5.31
N LEU A 237 25.91 6.32 -6.34
CA LEU A 237 26.95 7.34 -6.21
C LEU A 237 26.49 8.52 -5.35
N VAL A 238 25.26 9.00 -5.54
CA VAL A 238 24.69 10.09 -4.71
C VAL A 238 24.58 9.65 -3.25
N LEU A 239 24.01 8.46 -2.99
CA LEU A 239 23.88 7.93 -1.63
C LEU A 239 25.25 7.77 -0.95
N ARG A 240 26.24 7.25 -1.68
CA ARG A 240 27.60 7.12 -1.19
C ARG A 240 28.24 8.47 -0.87
N ASP A 241 28.18 9.42 -1.80
CA ASP A 241 28.75 10.76 -1.63
C ASP A 241 28.16 11.47 -0.41
N THR A 242 26.86 11.31 -0.13
CA THR A 242 26.25 11.79 1.12
C THR A 242 26.84 11.12 2.35
N LEU A 243 27.02 9.79 2.34
CA LEU A 243 27.56 9.05 3.50
C LEU A 243 29.05 9.32 3.76
N GLU A 244 29.80 9.81 2.76
CA GLU A 244 31.19 10.25 2.95
C GLU A 244 31.28 11.56 3.75
N ARG A 245 30.18 12.31 3.90
CA ARG A 245 30.11 13.52 4.74
C ARG A 245 29.73 13.16 6.19
N PRO A 246 30.58 13.45 7.19
CA PRO A 246 30.32 13.07 8.58
C PRO A 246 28.99 13.62 9.12
N GLY A 247 28.14 12.73 9.62
CA GLY A 247 26.85 13.07 10.24
C GLY A 247 25.68 13.24 9.27
N GLU A 248 25.90 13.11 7.96
CA GLU A 248 24.81 13.12 6.97
C GLU A 248 24.16 11.74 6.83
N THR A 249 22.91 11.74 6.40
CA THR A 249 22.12 10.54 6.13
C THR A 249 21.43 10.68 4.78
N ALA A 250 21.18 9.55 4.12
CA ALA A 250 20.49 9.51 2.84
C ALA A 250 19.48 8.36 2.81
N ALA A 251 18.43 8.52 2.01
CA ALA A 251 17.42 7.50 1.79
C ALA A 251 17.03 7.46 0.31
N LEU A 252 16.79 6.25 -0.19
CA LEU A 252 16.12 6.03 -1.46
C LEU A 252 14.66 5.66 -1.20
N VAL A 253 13.74 6.43 -1.76
CA VAL A 253 12.30 6.13 -1.73
C VAL A 253 11.89 5.70 -3.13
N THR A 254 11.50 4.44 -3.29
CA THR A 254 11.02 3.91 -4.58
C THR A 254 9.99 2.78 -4.36
N PRO A 255 8.90 2.75 -5.15
CA PRO A 255 8.03 1.57 -5.20
C PRO A 255 8.64 0.44 -6.06
N ASP A 256 9.66 0.71 -6.86
CA ASP A 256 10.31 -0.26 -7.75
C ASP A 256 11.32 -1.13 -6.97
N ARG A 257 10.95 -2.40 -6.78
CA ARG A 257 11.77 -3.40 -6.09
C ARG A 257 12.97 -3.86 -6.91
N ASP A 258 12.92 -3.75 -8.23
CA ASP A 258 14.06 -4.07 -9.10
C ASP A 258 15.10 -2.96 -9.01
N LEU A 259 14.66 -1.69 -9.00
CA LEU A 259 15.54 -0.54 -8.78
C LEU A 259 16.22 -0.62 -7.42
N ALA A 260 15.46 -0.84 -6.34
CA ALA A 260 16.01 -0.96 -4.99
C ALA A 260 17.10 -2.04 -4.90
N ARG A 261 16.86 -3.22 -5.49
CA ARG A 261 17.84 -4.31 -5.51
C ARG A 261 19.09 -3.98 -6.33
N ARG A 262 18.94 -3.29 -7.46
CA ARG A 262 20.08 -2.85 -8.28
C ARG A 262 20.94 -1.83 -7.52
N VAL A 263 20.31 -0.84 -6.88
CA VAL A 263 21.02 0.14 -6.05
C VAL A 263 21.74 -0.54 -4.89
N ALA A 264 21.09 -1.48 -4.20
CA ALA A 264 21.72 -2.26 -3.13
C ALA A 264 22.95 -3.05 -3.63
N ALA A 265 22.86 -3.65 -4.82
CA ALA A 265 23.99 -4.35 -5.42
C ALA A 265 25.16 -3.40 -5.75
N GLU A 266 24.88 -2.21 -6.30
CA GLU A 266 25.90 -1.19 -6.57
C GLU A 266 26.54 -0.67 -5.29
N LEU A 267 25.77 -0.38 -4.24
CA LEU A 267 26.29 0.04 -2.94
C LEU A 267 27.17 -1.03 -2.28
N ASN A 268 26.79 -2.31 -2.40
CA ASN A 268 27.60 -3.41 -1.90
C ASN A 268 28.98 -3.47 -2.58
N ARG A 269 29.12 -3.07 -3.85
CA ARG A 269 30.43 -2.98 -4.52
C ARG A 269 31.34 -1.93 -3.88
N PHE A 270 30.76 -0.93 -3.23
CA PHE A 270 31.47 0.08 -2.44
C PHE A 270 31.64 -0.31 -0.97
N GLY A 271 31.22 -1.51 -0.57
CA GLY A 271 31.23 -1.95 0.82
C GLY A 271 30.16 -1.29 1.70
N LEU A 272 29.12 -0.71 1.10
CA LEU A 272 28.01 -0.08 1.80
C LEU A 272 26.80 -1.02 1.82
N SER A 273 26.27 -1.25 3.02
CA SER A 273 25.03 -2.01 3.23
C SER A 273 23.90 -1.04 3.59
N ILE A 274 22.72 -1.25 2.99
CA ILE A 274 21.52 -0.45 3.26
C ILE A 274 20.44 -1.31 3.90
N ASP A 275 19.64 -0.68 4.76
CA ASP A 275 18.45 -1.29 5.34
C ASP A 275 17.27 -1.14 4.37
N ASP A 276 16.85 -2.25 3.76
CA ASP A 276 15.69 -2.29 2.87
C ASP A 276 14.44 -2.64 3.66
N SER A 277 13.64 -1.61 3.96
CA SER A 277 12.42 -1.71 4.77
C SER A 277 11.38 -2.73 4.27
N ALA A 278 11.39 -3.10 2.99
CA ALA A 278 10.46 -4.11 2.46
C ALA A 278 10.97 -5.55 2.62
N GLY A 279 12.22 -5.72 3.08
CA GLY A 279 12.83 -7.03 3.32
C GLY A 279 13.03 -7.87 2.07
N VAL A 280 13.26 -9.17 2.29
CA VAL A 280 13.45 -10.17 1.22
C VAL A 280 12.18 -10.99 1.06
N PRO A 281 11.56 -11.05 -0.14
CA PRO A 281 10.38 -11.88 -0.37
C PRO A 281 10.64 -13.33 0.02
N LEU A 282 9.66 -13.99 0.65
CA LEU A 282 9.81 -15.39 1.10
C LEU A 282 10.31 -16.31 -0.03
N ALA A 283 9.77 -16.14 -1.24
CA ALA A 283 10.16 -16.91 -2.43
C ALA A 283 11.64 -16.74 -2.83
N GLU A 284 12.28 -15.64 -2.43
CA GLU A 284 13.69 -15.34 -2.65
C GLU A 284 14.58 -15.66 -1.44
N THR A 285 14.02 -16.16 -0.34
CA THR A 285 14.82 -16.70 0.77
C THR A 285 15.36 -18.08 0.42
N ALA A 286 16.42 -18.54 1.09
CA ALA A 286 16.95 -19.89 0.86
C ALA A 286 15.91 -21.01 1.17
N PRO A 287 15.13 -20.95 2.27
CA PRO A 287 14.04 -21.91 2.49
C PRO A 287 12.94 -21.83 1.43
N GLY A 288 12.54 -20.62 1.01
CA GLY A 288 11.48 -20.45 0.02
C GLY A 288 11.89 -20.92 -1.38
N ARG A 289 13.14 -20.67 -1.79
CA ARG A 289 13.69 -21.25 -3.03
C ARG A 289 13.68 -22.77 -3.01
N LEU A 290 14.09 -23.37 -1.89
CA LEU A 290 14.03 -24.83 -1.73
C LEU A 290 12.59 -25.35 -1.86
N ALA A 291 11.64 -24.75 -1.13
CA ALA A 291 10.23 -25.17 -1.16
C ALA A 291 9.65 -25.10 -2.58
N ARG A 292 9.96 -24.03 -3.33
CA ARG A 292 9.55 -23.88 -4.74
C ARG A 292 10.18 -24.94 -5.64
N LEU A 293 11.46 -25.26 -5.44
CA LEU A 293 12.13 -26.32 -6.21
C LEU A 293 11.50 -27.69 -5.94
N VAL A 294 11.14 -28.00 -4.69
CA VAL A 294 10.42 -29.23 -4.34
C VAL A 294 9.08 -29.29 -5.05
N ALA A 295 8.27 -28.23 -4.96
CA ALA A 295 6.96 -28.18 -5.62
C ALA A 295 7.07 -28.30 -7.14
N ARG A 296 8.06 -27.63 -7.75
CA ARG A 296 8.30 -27.68 -9.19
C ARG A 296 8.75 -29.06 -9.66
N ALA A 297 9.67 -29.69 -8.92
CA ALA A 297 10.10 -31.05 -9.22
C ALA A 297 8.92 -32.03 -9.17
N ALA A 298 8.03 -31.91 -8.18
CA ALA A 298 6.83 -32.75 -8.11
C ALA A 298 5.82 -32.47 -9.24
N ALA A 299 5.58 -31.19 -9.56
CA ALA A 299 4.62 -30.79 -10.59
C ALA A 299 5.07 -31.13 -12.02
N GLU A 300 6.37 -31.21 -12.25
CA GLU A 300 6.97 -31.56 -13.56
C GLU A 300 7.45 -33.03 -13.59
N ASP A 301 6.85 -33.92 -12.79
CA ASP A 301 7.16 -35.37 -12.74
C ASP A 301 8.66 -35.68 -12.62
N CYS A 302 9.35 -34.92 -11.77
CA CYS A 302 10.80 -34.98 -11.55
C CYS A 302 11.62 -34.78 -12.84
N ALA A 303 11.18 -33.89 -13.74
CA ALA A 303 11.93 -33.52 -14.93
C ALA A 303 13.40 -33.20 -14.61
N PRO A 304 14.36 -33.53 -15.51
CA PRO A 304 15.79 -33.45 -15.21
C PRO A 304 16.26 -32.08 -14.70
N GLY A 305 15.74 -30.98 -15.24
CA GLY A 305 16.10 -29.62 -14.85
C GLY A 305 15.75 -29.29 -13.39
N PRO A 306 14.44 -29.30 -13.02
CA PRO A 306 14.03 -29.11 -11.63
C PRO A 306 14.62 -30.12 -10.65
N LEU A 307 14.73 -31.40 -11.04
CA LEU A 307 15.31 -32.43 -10.20
C LEU A 307 16.79 -32.14 -9.91
N PHE A 308 17.58 -31.81 -10.93
CA PHE A 308 18.98 -31.45 -10.74
C PHE A 308 19.15 -30.18 -9.88
N ALA A 309 18.31 -29.17 -10.10
CA ALA A 309 18.31 -27.95 -9.29
C ALA A 309 17.97 -28.24 -7.81
N LEU A 310 17.03 -29.15 -7.55
CA LEU A 310 16.69 -29.59 -6.19
C LEU A 310 17.84 -30.39 -5.56
N LEU A 311 18.43 -31.34 -6.30
CA LEU A 311 19.56 -32.14 -5.86
C LEU A 311 20.79 -31.28 -5.56
N THR A 312 21.04 -30.20 -6.30
CA THR A 312 22.19 -29.31 -6.06
C THR A 312 21.94 -28.27 -4.96
N HIS A 313 20.69 -28.01 -4.57
CA HIS A 313 20.36 -26.93 -3.63
C HIS A 313 21.04 -27.10 -2.24
N PRO A 314 21.74 -26.08 -1.68
CA PRO A 314 22.55 -26.23 -0.46
C PRO A 314 21.81 -26.74 0.77
N MET A 315 20.53 -26.39 0.91
CA MET A 315 19.69 -26.82 2.04
C MET A 315 19.05 -28.21 1.84
N ALA A 316 19.09 -28.79 0.64
CA ALA A 316 18.57 -30.12 0.37
C ALA A 316 19.66 -31.16 0.69
N ARG A 317 19.57 -31.80 1.86
CA ARG A 317 20.58 -32.77 2.34
C ARG A 317 20.22 -34.24 2.09
N PHE A 318 18.92 -34.56 1.98
CA PHE A 318 18.43 -35.94 1.75
C PHE A 318 19.01 -36.97 2.73
N GLY A 319 19.28 -36.57 3.98
CA GLY A 319 19.87 -37.44 5.00
C GLY A 319 21.38 -37.65 4.88
N LEU A 320 22.06 -36.97 3.95
CA LEU A 320 23.52 -37.01 3.78
C LEU A 320 24.21 -35.81 4.44
N GLU A 321 25.47 -35.99 4.80
CA GLU A 321 26.33 -34.86 5.19
C GLU A 321 26.64 -33.95 3.99
N ALA A 322 27.05 -32.72 4.30
CA ALA A 322 27.18 -31.67 3.29
C ALA A 322 28.18 -31.95 2.17
N GLU A 323 29.24 -32.70 2.51
CA GLU A 323 30.33 -33.05 1.62
C GLU A 323 30.01 -34.31 0.81
N GLU A 324 29.44 -35.32 1.46
CA GLU A 324 28.94 -36.54 0.82
C GLU A 324 27.90 -36.22 -0.25
N LYS A 325 26.97 -35.31 0.07
CA LYS A 325 25.96 -34.83 -0.87
C LYS A 325 26.58 -34.12 -2.09
N ARG A 326 27.65 -33.34 -1.89
CA ARG A 326 28.36 -32.68 -3.01
C ARG A 326 29.05 -33.71 -3.89
N ALA A 327 29.67 -34.74 -3.31
CA ALA A 327 30.30 -35.82 -4.06
C ALA A 327 29.29 -36.68 -4.84
N ALA A 328 28.11 -36.94 -4.27
CA ALA A 328 27.06 -37.75 -4.92
C ALA A 328 26.35 -37.02 -6.07
N VAL A 329 26.36 -35.68 -6.07
CA VAL A 329 25.73 -34.85 -7.11
C VAL A 329 26.72 -34.50 -8.24
N ALA A 330 28.03 -34.59 -7.98
CA ALA A 330 29.10 -34.38 -8.96
C ALA A 330 29.22 -35.57 -9.92
#